data_AF-A0A315X2W3-F1
#
_entry.id   AF-A0A315X2W3-F1
#
_cell.length_a   1.000
_cell.length_b   1.000
_cell.length_c   1.000
_cell.angle_alpha   90.00
_cell.angle_beta   90.00
_cell.angle_gamma   90.00
#
_symmetry.space_group_name_H-M   'P 1'
#
loop_
_entity.id
_entity.type
_entity.pdbx_description
1 polymer ?
#
loop_
_entity_poly.entity_id
_entity_poly.type
_entity_poly.pdbx_seq_one_letter_code
_entity_poly.pdbx_strand_id
1 'polypeptide(L)'
;MPATKRGQDMSKFVVGQVLEHDHRLIDADFQRFKEGLERDEWLSEPFQRAADALRHHIYVEEEGLFPVLRVGGLVAPVFVMLAEHAEIWRSLDAIEAEVGRDAGRALAAMARMVSVLDSHNSKEEQILYPASAQVLNPDDTEAVRLAFEQGKRPEGWVPTNLRG
;
A
#
# COMPACT_ATOMS: atom_id res chain seq x y z
N MET A 1 10.48 -33.48 -21.38
CA MET A 1 9.53 -32.50 -20.80
C MET A 1 9.70 -32.54 -19.29
N PRO A 2 10.50 -31.65 -18.65
CA PRO A 2 10.50 -31.57 -17.20
C PRO A 2 9.36 -30.64 -16.77
N ALA A 3 8.44 -31.15 -15.96
CA ALA A 3 7.41 -30.38 -15.29
C ALA A 3 8.08 -29.40 -14.30
N THR A 4 7.79 -28.12 -14.47
CA THR A 4 8.29 -27.04 -13.62
C THR A 4 7.64 -27.13 -12.24
N LYS A 5 8.46 -27.27 -11.20
CA LYS A 5 8.08 -27.11 -9.81
C LYS A 5 7.52 -25.70 -9.58
N ARG A 6 6.28 -25.60 -9.10
CA ARG A 6 5.81 -24.50 -8.25
C ARG A 6 4.69 -25.00 -7.34
N GLY A 7 5.06 -25.88 -6.41
CA GLY A 7 4.33 -26.04 -5.16
C GLY A 7 5.12 -25.27 -4.11
N GLN A 8 4.81 -23.99 -3.93
CA GLN A 8 5.26 -23.26 -2.76
C GLN A 8 4.38 -23.74 -1.60
N ASP A 9 4.99 -24.00 -0.44
CA ASP A 9 4.29 -24.47 0.76
C ASP A 9 3.23 -23.45 1.18
N MET A 10 1.97 -23.77 0.87
CA MET A 10 0.79 -22.93 1.09
C MET A 10 0.50 -22.69 2.59
N SER A 11 1.21 -23.37 3.50
CA SER A 11 1.05 -23.21 4.95
C SER A 11 1.70 -21.95 5.56
N LYS A 12 2.33 -21.10 4.73
CA LYS A 12 3.13 -19.95 5.21
C LYS A 12 2.70 -18.58 4.70
N PHE A 13 1.56 -18.45 4.01
CA PHE A 13 1.09 -17.12 3.61
C PHE A 13 0.51 -16.38 4.82
N VAL A 14 1.29 -15.42 5.32
CA VAL A 14 0.85 -14.51 6.38
C VAL A 14 0.65 -13.15 5.72
N VAL A 15 -0.61 -12.78 5.46
CA VAL A 15 -1.02 -11.53 4.79
C VAL A 15 -0.21 -10.35 5.31
N GLY A 16 -0.15 -10.18 6.65
CA GLY A 16 0.58 -9.09 7.27
C GLY A 16 2.08 -9.07 6.96
N GLN A 17 2.76 -10.22 6.87
CA GLN A 17 4.19 -10.26 6.55
C GLN A 17 4.47 -9.83 5.10
N VAL A 18 3.53 -10.12 4.21
CA VAL A 18 3.63 -9.74 2.79
C VAL A 18 3.40 -8.25 2.63
N LEU A 19 2.37 -7.69 3.26
CA LEU A 19 2.08 -6.26 3.22
C LEU A 19 3.18 -5.43 3.93
N GLU A 20 3.71 -5.91 5.05
CA GLU A 20 4.87 -5.32 5.73
C GLU A 20 6.15 -5.38 4.85
N HIS A 21 6.27 -6.39 3.98
CA HIS A 21 7.35 -6.41 2.99
C HIS A 21 7.16 -5.32 1.93
N ASP A 22 5.94 -5.09 1.45
CA ASP A 22 5.63 -4.00 0.52
C ASP A 22 5.97 -2.64 1.14
N HIS A 23 5.63 -2.39 2.41
CA HIS A 23 5.99 -1.16 3.12
C HIS A 23 7.48 -0.86 3.00
N ARG A 24 8.33 -1.82 3.32
CA ARG A 24 9.79 -1.65 3.24
C ARG A 24 10.30 -1.33 1.84
N LEU A 25 9.71 -1.94 0.81
CA LEU A 25 10.11 -1.69 -0.58
C LEU A 25 9.68 -0.31 -1.04
N ILE A 26 8.44 0.08 -0.71
CA ILE A 26 7.86 1.39 -1.00
C ILE A 26 8.67 2.51 -0.31
N ASP A 27 8.93 2.36 0.99
CA ASP A 27 9.70 3.31 1.79
C ASP A 27 11.12 3.50 1.23
N ALA A 28 11.77 2.40 0.81
CA ALA A 28 13.11 2.46 0.24
C ALA A 28 13.14 3.25 -1.09
N ASP A 29 12.15 3.09 -1.96
CA ASP A 29 12.10 3.83 -3.23
C ASP A 29 11.67 5.29 -3.04
N PHE A 30 10.76 5.60 -2.10
CA PHE A 30 10.48 7.00 -1.74
C PHE A 30 11.69 7.69 -1.11
N GLN A 31 12.44 7.00 -0.24
CA GLN A 31 13.65 7.56 0.33
C GLN A 31 14.70 7.88 -0.75
N ARG A 32 14.88 6.99 -1.73
CA ARG A 32 15.76 7.26 -2.89
C ARG A 32 15.30 8.47 -3.67
N PHE A 33 14.01 8.59 -3.96
CA PHE A 33 13.46 9.73 -4.67
C PHE A 33 13.69 11.04 -3.89
N LYS A 34 13.42 11.04 -2.57
CA LYS A 34 13.65 12.19 -1.68
C LYS A 34 15.10 12.65 -1.70
N GLU A 35 16.04 11.72 -1.56
CA GLU A 35 17.48 12.03 -1.62
C GLU A 35 17.91 12.58 -2.97
N GLY A 36 17.29 12.13 -4.06
CA GLY A 36 17.46 12.71 -5.38
C GLY A 36 17.01 14.18 -5.40
N LEU A 37 15.80 14.47 -4.94
CA LEU A 37 15.28 15.84 -4.89
C LEU A 37 16.16 16.78 -4.05
N GLU A 38 16.71 16.31 -2.94
CA GLU A 38 17.65 17.09 -2.10
C GLU A 38 18.97 17.42 -2.82
N ARG A 39 19.32 16.67 -3.86
CA ARG A 39 20.49 16.88 -4.73
C ARG A 39 20.13 17.56 -6.06
N ASP A 40 18.89 18.04 -6.20
CA ASP A 40 18.34 18.59 -7.45
C ASP A 40 18.31 17.55 -8.61
N GLU A 41 18.19 16.27 -8.26
CA GLU A 41 18.12 15.14 -9.19
C GLU A 41 16.70 14.54 -9.23
N TRP A 42 16.06 14.57 -10.40
CA TRP A 42 14.73 14.00 -10.59
C TRP A 42 14.77 12.50 -10.87
N LEU A 43 14.86 11.71 -9.81
CA LEU A 43 14.82 10.24 -9.89
C LEU A 43 13.39 9.74 -10.10
N SER A 44 12.88 9.94 -11.32
CA SER A 44 11.49 9.63 -11.70
C SER A 44 11.14 8.14 -11.58
N GLU A 45 12.10 7.26 -11.85
CA GLU A 45 11.88 5.81 -11.85
C GLU A 45 11.61 5.26 -10.42
N PRO A 46 12.42 5.56 -9.38
CA PRO A 46 12.04 5.25 -7.99
C PRO A 46 10.67 5.77 -7.58
N PHE A 47 10.35 7.02 -7.93
CA PHE A 47 9.04 7.58 -7.60
C PHE A 47 7.90 6.81 -8.25
N GLN A 48 7.97 6.56 -9.56
CA GLN A 48 6.93 5.83 -10.29
C GLN A 48 6.73 4.42 -9.73
N ARG A 49 7.82 3.70 -9.44
CA ARG A 49 7.73 2.36 -8.83
C ARG A 49 7.06 2.39 -7.47
N ALA A 50 7.47 3.31 -6.59
CA ALA A 50 6.88 3.43 -5.25
C ALA A 50 5.41 3.87 -5.31
N ALA A 51 5.07 4.84 -6.17
CA ALA A 51 3.70 5.30 -6.35
C ALA A 51 2.78 4.19 -6.88
N ASP A 52 3.22 3.45 -7.90
CA ASP A 52 2.44 2.32 -8.44
C ASP A 52 2.29 1.19 -7.42
N ALA A 53 3.36 0.85 -6.69
CA ALA A 53 3.32 -0.15 -5.63
C ALA A 53 2.38 0.25 -4.49
N LEU A 54 2.46 1.49 -3.99
CA LEU A 54 1.60 1.99 -2.92
C LEU A 54 0.13 2.08 -3.35
N ARG A 55 -0.15 2.53 -4.59
CA ARG A 55 -1.53 2.50 -5.12
C ARG A 55 -2.07 1.08 -5.25
N HIS A 56 -1.22 0.11 -5.61
CA HIS A 56 -1.62 -1.29 -5.69
C HIS A 56 -1.84 -1.90 -4.30
N HIS A 57 -0.97 -1.59 -3.34
CA HIS A 57 -1.10 -1.98 -1.93
C HIS A 57 -2.46 -1.55 -1.36
N ILE A 58 -2.76 -0.24 -1.46
CA ILE A 58 -4.05 0.34 -1.04
C ILE A 58 -5.24 -0.37 -1.71
N TYR A 59 -5.13 -0.69 -3.00
CA TYR A 59 -6.16 -1.44 -3.72
C TYR A 59 -6.39 -2.84 -3.13
N VAL A 60 -5.32 -3.60 -2.87
CA VAL A 60 -5.43 -4.95 -2.31
C VAL A 60 -6.04 -4.92 -0.91
N GLU A 61 -5.67 -3.94 -0.10
CA GLU A 61 -6.24 -3.81 1.23
C GLU A 61 -7.71 -3.43 1.20
N GLU A 62 -8.11 -2.43 0.40
CA GLU A 62 -9.50 -1.98 0.35
C GLU A 62 -10.46 -3.00 -0.26
N GLU A 63 -10.05 -3.71 -1.31
CA GLU A 63 -10.90 -4.64 -2.04
C GLU A 63 -10.76 -6.09 -1.55
N GLY A 64 -9.62 -6.45 -0.95
CA GLY A 64 -9.32 -7.78 -0.45
C GLY A 64 -9.46 -7.90 1.06
N LEU A 65 -8.61 -7.17 1.81
CA LEU A 65 -8.48 -7.35 3.26
C LEU A 65 -9.63 -6.71 4.05
N PHE A 66 -9.94 -5.44 3.81
CA PHE A 66 -10.88 -4.65 4.60
C PHE A 66 -12.32 -5.21 4.58
N PRO A 67 -12.85 -5.78 3.49
CA PRO A 67 -14.16 -6.43 3.51
C PRO A 67 -14.25 -7.53 4.57
N VAL A 68 -13.21 -8.36 4.68
CA VAL A 68 -13.14 -9.42 5.70
C VAL A 68 -13.05 -8.82 7.10
N LEU A 69 -12.20 -7.82 7.30
CA LEU A 69 -12.02 -7.19 8.61
C LEU A 69 -13.30 -6.53 9.14
N ARG A 70 -14.10 -5.91 8.25
CA ARG A 70 -15.40 -5.34 8.62
C ARG A 70 -16.38 -6.42 9.10
N VAL A 71 -16.44 -7.55 8.41
CA VAL A 71 -17.28 -8.70 8.82
C VAL A 71 -16.79 -9.27 10.15
N GLY A 72 -15.47 -9.29 10.38
CA GLY A 72 -14.83 -9.66 11.64
C GLY A 72 -14.96 -8.65 12.79
N GLY A 73 -15.70 -7.54 12.60
CA GLY A 73 -15.98 -6.56 13.65
C GLY A 73 -15.00 -5.39 13.77
N LEU A 74 -13.99 -5.29 12.90
CA LEU A 74 -12.97 -4.23 12.92
C LEU A 74 -13.38 -2.98 12.12
N VAL A 75 -14.66 -2.60 12.22
CA VAL A 75 -15.26 -1.52 11.41
C VAL A 75 -14.59 -0.16 11.65
N ALA A 76 -14.38 0.23 12.92
CA ALA A 76 -13.80 1.53 13.25
C ALA A 76 -12.33 1.67 12.78
N PRO A 77 -11.42 0.70 13.03
CA PRO A 77 -10.07 0.72 12.44
C PRO A 77 -10.08 0.83 10.91
N VAL A 78 -10.94 0.09 10.22
CA VAL A 78 -11.04 0.16 8.75
C VAL A 78 -11.43 1.56 8.27
N PHE A 79 -12.35 2.26 8.95
CA PHE A 79 -12.71 3.63 8.56
C PHE A 79 -11.56 4.62 8.68
N VAL A 80 -10.67 4.44 9.66
CA VAL A 80 -9.46 5.26 9.79
C VAL A 80 -8.53 5.01 8.60
N MET A 81 -8.29 3.74 8.24
CA MET A 81 -7.43 3.39 7.10
C MET A 81 -7.97 3.94 5.78
N LEU A 82 -9.28 3.83 5.53
CA LEU A 82 -9.90 4.40 4.32
C LEU A 82 -9.73 5.93 4.22
N ALA A 83 -9.74 6.65 5.34
CA ALA A 83 -9.50 8.08 5.35
C ALA A 83 -8.03 8.42 5.04
N GLU A 84 -7.11 7.66 5.63
CA GLU A 84 -5.66 7.82 5.43
C GLU A 84 -5.25 7.45 4.00
N HIS A 85 -5.81 6.38 3.41
CA HIS A 85 -5.59 6.01 2.01
C HIS A 85 -5.94 7.16 1.06
N ALA A 86 -7.07 7.84 1.28
CA ALA A 86 -7.45 8.99 0.47
C ALA A 86 -6.48 10.17 0.62
N GLU A 87 -5.90 10.37 1.80
CA GLU A 87 -4.89 11.42 2.04
C GLU A 87 -3.54 11.08 1.41
N ILE A 88 -3.09 9.83 1.55
CA ILE A 88 -1.89 9.29 0.91
C ILE A 88 -2.03 9.44 -0.61
N TRP A 89 -3.17 9.04 -1.17
CA TRP A 89 -3.43 9.13 -2.60
C TRP A 89 -3.36 10.56 -3.14
N ARG A 90 -3.98 11.52 -2.45
CA ARG A 90 -3.88 12.95 -2.81
C ARG A 90 -2.44 13.46 -2.74
N SER A 91 -1.65 12.96 -1.79
CA SER A 91 -0.24 13.34 -1.67
C SER A 91 0.60 12.80 -2.82
N LEU A 92 0.34 11.57 -3.28
CA LEU A 92 0.96 11.01 -4.50
C LEU A 92 0.65 11.86 -5.72
N ASP A 93 -0.63 12.20 -5.93
CA ASP A 93 -1.07 13.04 -7.04
C ASP A 93 -0.41 14.45 -6.99
N ALA A 94 -0.24 15.00 -5.78
CA ALA A 94 0.43 16.29 -5.59
C ALA A 94 1.94 16.22 -5.90
N ILE A 95 2.62 15.12 -5.55
CA ILE A 95 4.03 14.91 -5.91
C ILE A 95 4.15 14.77 -7.43
N GLU A 96 3.31 13.95 -8.07
CA GLU A 96 3.27 13.76 -9.52
C GLU A 96 3.12 15.07 -10.28
N ALA A 97 2.25 15.95 -9.80
CA ALA A 97 2.01 17.25 -10.42
C ALA A 97 3.25 18.15 -10.43
N GLU A 98 4.16 17.99 -9.46
CA GLU A 98 5.36 18.81 -9.29
C GLU A 98 6.63 18.18 -9.90
N VAL A 99 6.56 16.93 -10.40
CA VAL A 99 7.69 16.25 -11.04
C VAL A 99 8.23 17.08 -12.23
N GLY A 100 9.52 17.42 -12.16
CA GLY A 100 10.19 18.24 -13.16
C GLY A 100 9.76 19.71 -13.19
N ARG A 101 8.97 20.17 -12.21
CA ARG A 101 8.49 21.56 -12.10
C ARG A 101 9.10 22.28 -10.91
N ASP A 102 8.99 21.69 -9.73
CA ASP A 102 9.35 22.37 -8.47
C ASP A 102 9.74 21.35 -7.40
N ALA A 103 11.05 21.19 -7.20
CA ALA A 103 11.59 20.24 -6.23
C ALA A 103 11.19 20.60 -4.79
N GLY A 104 11.03 21.90 -4.48
CA GLY A 104 10.62 22.36 -3.15
C GLY A 104 9.17 21.98 -2.84
N ARG A 105 8.25 22.14 -3.81
CA ARG A 105 6.86 21.70 -3.65
C ARG A 105 6.73 20.18 -3.63
N ALA A 106 7.50 19.46 -4.44
CA ALA A 106 7.57 17.99 -4.39
C ALA A 106 8.04 17.51 -3.00
N LEU A 107 9.12 18.08 -2.46
CA LEU A 107 9.61 17.77 -1.11
C LEU A 107 8.58 18.07 -0.01
N ALA A 108 7.85 19.18 -0.12
CA ALA A 108 6.79 19.51 0.83
C ALA A 108 5.60 18.54 0.78
N ALA A 109 5.22 18.06 -0.42
CA ALA A 109 4.20 17.03 -0.57
C ALA A 109 4.69 15.68 -0.04
N MET A 110 5.94 15.31 -0.31
CA MET A 110 6.58 14.12 0.25
C MET A 110 6.62 14.13 1.78
N ALA A 111 6.99 15.25 2.41
CA ALA A 111 7.06 15.35 3.87
C ALA A 111 5.69 15.10 4.52
N ARG A 112 4.60 15.59 3.91
CA ARG A 112 3.24 15.28 4.36
C ARG A 112 2.92 13.81 4.20
N MET A 113 3.20 13.23 3.04
CA MET A 113 2.95 11.82 2.75
C MET A 113 3.67 10.89 3.72
N VAL A 114 4.98 11.11 3.96
CA VAL A 114 5.78 10.30 4.88
C VAL A 114 5.23 10.38 6.29
N SER A 115 4.82 11.57 6.76
CA SER A 115 4.20 11.70 8.09
C SER A 115 2.91 10.91 8.23
N VAL A 116 2.11 10.79 7.16
CA VAL A 116 0.89 9.98 7.17
C VAL A 116 1.24 8.50 7.10
N LEU A 117 2.13 8.10 6.19
CA LEU A 117 2.60 6.72 6.02
C LEU A 117 3.21 6.14 7.30
N ASP A 118 4.08 6.89 8.00
CA ASP A 118 4.70 6.42 9.25
C ASP A 118 3.62 6.05 10.29
N SER A 119 2.59 6.89 10.44
CA SER A 119 1.50 6.63 11.37
C SER A 119 0.56 5.54 10.87
N HIS A 120 0.34 5.46 9.56
CA HIS A 120 -0.51 4.49 8.88
C HIS A 120 0.07 3.08 9.00
N ASN A 121 1.29 2.87 8.49
CA ASN A 121 2.00 1.60 8.52
C ASN A 121 2.11 1.07 9.96
N SER A 122 2.38 1.94 10.94
CA SER A 122 2.44 1.52 12.35
C SER A 122 1.10 1.00 12.89
N LYS A 123 -0.05 1.54 12.46
CA LYS A 123 -1.37 1.03 12.88
C LYS A 123 -1.62 -0.32 12.23
N GLU A 124 -1.22 -0.48 10.98
CA GLU A 124 -1.40 -1.73 10.26
C GLU A 124 -0.55 -2.85 10.86
N GLU A 125 0.75 -2.62 10.99
CA GLU A 125 1.70 -3.60 11.49
C GLU A 125 1.45 -3.98 12.95
N GLN A 126 1.10 -3.02 13.80
CA GLN A 126 0.96 -3.26 15.25
C GLN A 126 -0.46 -3.61 15.68
N ILE A 127 -1.48 -3.25 14.90
CA ILE A 127 -2.88 -3.39 15.30
C ILE A 127 -3.66 -4.19 14.25
N LEU A 128 -3.68 -3.74 13.00
CA LEU A 128 -4.59 -4.28 12.00
C LEU A 128 -4.20 -5.69 11.54
N TYR A 129 -2.92 -5.94 11.22
CA TYR A 129 -2.43 -7.24 10.79
C TYR A 129 -2.44 -8.28 11.92
N PRO A 130 -2.08 -7.96 13.19
CA PRO A 130 -2.27 -8.90 14.29
C PRO A 130 -3.74 -9.22 14.55
N ALA A 131 -4.64 -8.22 14.43
CA ALA A 131 -6.07 -8.44 14.59
C ALA A 131 -6.65 -9.26 13.42
N SER A 132 -6.17 -9.04 12.19
CA SER A 132 -6.61 -9.80 11.01
C SER A 132 -6.34 -11.29 11.18
N ALA A 133 -5.17 -11.67 11.69
CA ALA A 133 -4.80 -13.06 11.96
C ALA A 133 -5.72 -13.77 12.97
N GLN A 134 -6.47 -13.03 13.79
CA GLN A 134 -7.43 -13.59 14.75
C GLN A 134 -8.83 -13.78 14.16
N VAL A 135 -9.16 -13.04 13.10
CA VAL A 135 -10.51 -13.04 12.48
C VAL A 135 -10.56 -13.78 11.14
N LEU A 136 -9.43 -13.85 10.41
CA LEU A 136 -9.32 -14.55 9.13
C LEU A 136 -9.43 -16.06 9.34
N ASN A 137 -10.40 -16.69 8.68
CA ASN A 137 -10.41 -18.14 8.51
C ASN A 137 -9.53 -18.56 7.30
N PRO A 138 -9.29 -19.86 7.06
CA PRO A 138 -8.48 -20.31 5.91
C PRO A 138 -9.00 -19.87 4.54
N ASP A 139 -10.33 -19.84 4.34
CA ASP A 139 -10.94 -19.43 3.08
C ASP A 139 -10.78 -17.91 2.86
N ASP A 140 -10.92 -17.11 3.91
CA ASP A 140 -10.69 -15.67 3.84
C ASP A 140 -9.21 -15.36 3.57
N THR A 141 -8.30 -16.12 4.20
CA THR A 141 -6.85 -15.98 3.98
C THR A 141 -6.49 -16.26 2.53
N GLU A 142 -7.09 -17.30 1.94
CA GLU A 142 -6.92 -17.63 0.53
C GLU A 142 -7.51 -16.56 -0.38
N ALA A 143 -8.68 -16.00 -0.06
CA ALA A 143 -9.28 -14.92 -0.84
C ALA A 143 -8.40 -13.66 -0.85
N VAL A 144 -7.87 -13.25 0.32
CA VAL A 144 -6.94 -12.12 0.41
C VAL A 144 -5.64 -12.42 -0.34
N ARG A 145 -5.11 -13.64 -0.24
CA ARG A 145 -3.92 -14.06 -1.00
C ARG A 145 -4.13 -13.94 -2.50
N LEU A 146 -5.26 -14.44 -3.02
CA LEU A 146 -5.59 -14.35 -4.43
C LEU A 146 -5.73 -12.88 -4.88
N ALA A 147 -6.33 -12.03 -4.04
CA ALA A 147 -6.41 -10.60 -4.30
C ALA A 147 -5.01 -9.95 -4.37
N PHE A 148 -4.08 -10.37 -3.52
CA PHE A 148 -2.70 -9.89 -3.55
C PHE A 148 -1.93 -10.37 -4.78
N GLU A 149 -1.94 -11.68 -5.06
CA GLU A 149 -1.11 -12.26 -6.13
C GLU A 149 -1.64 -11.99 -7.54
N GLN A 150 -2.95 -11.86 -7.68
CA GLN A 150 -3.61 -11.77 -8.99
C GLN A 150 -4.37 -10.46 -9.18
N GLY A 151 -4.59 -9.70 -8.10
CA GLY A 151 -5.26 -8.43 -8.17
C GLY A 151 -4.51 -7.50 -9.08
N LYS A 152 -5.20 -7.00 -10.10
CA LYS A 152 -4.75 -5.85 -10.86
C LYS A 152 -5.66 -4.71 -10.48
N ARG A 153 -5.07 -3.63 -9.96
CA ARG A 153 -5.82 -2.39 -9.75
C ARG A 153 -6.43 -1.97 -11.10
N PRO A 154 -7.76 -1.88 -11.23
CA PRO A 154 -8.39 -1.48 -12.47
C PRO A 154 -7.96 -0.07 -12.88
N GLU A 155 -7.94 0.20 -14.19
CA GLU A 155 -7.74 1.55 -14.69
C GLU A 155 -8.85 2.48 -14.14
N GLY A 156 -8.46 3.67 -13.68
CA GLY A 156 -9.37 4.62 -13.05
C GLY A 156 -9.83 4.25 -11.63
N TRP A 157 -9.37 3.13 -11.06
CA TRP A 157 -9.66 2.82 -9.67
C TRP A 157 -9.03 3.85 -8.74
N VAL A 158 -9.82 4.29 -7.75
CA VAL A 158 -9.43 5.18 -6.66
C VAL A 158 -9.93 4.63 -5.31
N PRO A 159 -9.29 5.01 -4.19
CA PRO A 159 -9.73 4.71 -2.84
C PRO A 159 -11.21 4.99 -2.63
N THR A 160 -11.86 4.20 -1.78
CA THR A 160 -13.29 4.28 -1.47
C THR A 160 -13.72 5.71 -1.13
N ASN A 161 -12.92 6.41 -0.33
CA ASN A 161 -13.20 7.79 0.09
C ASN A 161 -12.89 8.87 -0.97
N LEU A 162 -12.48 8.46 -2.18
CA LEU A 162 -12.30 9.32 -3.35
C LEU A 162 -13.30 8.98 -4.47
N ARG A 163 -14.19 7.99 -4.28
CA ARG A 163 -15.26 7.67 -5.23
C ARG A 163 -16.38 8.69 -5.04
N GLY A 164 -16.87 9.25 -6.16
CA GLY A 164 -17.94 10.26 -6.17
C GLY A 164 -19.30 9.73 -5.73
#